data_AF-A0A4U5LRH5-F1
#
_entry.id   AF-A0A4U5LRH5-F1
#
_cell.length_a   1.000
_cell.length_b   1.000
_cell.length_c   1.000
_cell.angle_alpha   90.00
_cell.angle_beta   90.00
_cell.angle_gamma   90.00
#
_symmetry.space_group_name_H-M   'P 1'
#
loop_
_entity.id
_entity.type
_entity.pdbx_description
1 polymer ?
#
loop_
_entity_poly.entity_id
_entity_poly.type
_entity_poly.pdbx_seq_one_letter_code
_entity_poly.pdbx_strand_id
1 'polypeptide(L)'
;MSTVNRQTIYNKTSFSFFAVEASISAITLTALAPLSRAQILLQVQDASRSIHPNNRYKGIIDVLVRVPKEQGFRALWRGNLSGVLGFLPWIACSEFIDNYRKHSAFERLSGIFRYGCLLSLPLS
;
A
#
# COMPACT_ATOMS: atom_id res chain seq x y z
N MET A 1 -38.96 -6.05 -9.10
CA MET A 1 -37.90 -6.54 -10.01
C MET A 1 -36.72 -5.58 -9.99
N SER A 2 -35.85 -5.65 -8.97
CA SER A 2 -34.53 -4.97 -8.93
C SER A 2 -33.72 -5.22 -7.62
N THR A 3 -33.93 -6.33 -6.93
CA THR A 3 -32.98 -6.83 -5.91
C THR A 3 -31.84 -7.61 -6.59
N VAL A 4 -31.31 -7.10 -7.70
CA VAL A 4 -30.07 -7.64 -8.28
C VAL A 4 -28.98 -7.41 -7.25
N ASN A 5 -28.69 -8.50 -6.55
CA ASN A 5 -27.67 -8.78 -5.55
C ASN A 5 -26.66 -7.66 -5.28
N ARG A 6 -27.08 -6.65 -4.49
CA ARG A 6 -26.25 -5.49 -4.11
C ARG A 6 -24.98 -5.91 -3.36
N GLN A 7 -25.04 -7.02 -2.62
CA GLN A 7 -23.90 -7.69 -1.99
C GLN A 7 -22.88 -8.20 -3.01
N THR A 8 -23.32 -8.80 -4.12
CA THR A 8 -22.43 -9.25 -5.20
C THR A 8 -21.79 -8.09 -5.96
N ILE A 9 -22.53 -7.00 -6.18
CA ILE A 9 -21.98 -5.79 -6.81
C ILE A 9 -20.87 -5.22 -5.92
N TYR A 10 -21.08 -5.15 -4.61
CA TYR A 10 -20.08 -4.61 -3.68
C TYR A 10 -18.81 -5.47 -3.64
N ASN A 11 -18.93 -6.80 -3.57
CA ASN A 11 -17.79 -7.72 -3.55
C ASN A 11 -16.96 -7.64 -4.86
N LYS A 12 -17.63 -7.52 -6.02
CA LYS A 12 -16.95 -7.33 -7.31
C LYS A 12 -16.19 -6.01 -7.41
N THR A 13 -16.78 -4.92 -6.92
CA THR A 13 -16.16 -3.59 -6.98
C THR A 13 -14.97 -3.50 -6.03
N SER A 14 -15.07 -4.07 -4.82
CA SER A 14 -13.97 -4.15 -3.85
C SER A 14 -12.75 -4.86 -4.46
N PHE A 15 -12.92 -6.10 -4.92
CA PHE A 15 -11.83 -6.89 -5.52
C PHE A 15 -11.16 -6.19 -6.72
N SER A 16 -11.92 -5.41 -7.49
CA SER A 16 -11.36 -4.66 -8.63
C SER A 16 -10.46 -3.51 -8.18
N PHE A 17 -10.78 -2.81 -7.09
CA PHE A 17 -9.92 -1.76 -6.53
C PHE A 17 -8.63 -2.35 -5.96
N PHE A 18 -8.72 -3.45 -5.21
CA PHE A 18 -7.56 -4.17 -4.70
C PHE A 18 -6.56 -4.53 -5.82
N ALA A 19 -7.06 -5.06 -6.93
CA ALA A 19 -6.23 -5.49 -8.04
C ALA A 19 -5.48 -4.32 -8.70
N VAL A 20 -6.14 -3.16 -8.84
CA VAL A 20 -5.52 -1.94 -9.38
C VAL A 20 -4.44 -1.42 -8.45
N GLU A 21 -4.71 -1.33 -7.14
CA GLU A 21 -3.73 -0.87 -6.15
C GLU A 21 -2.51 -1.78 -6.08
N ALA A 22 -2.71 -3.10 -6.11
CA ALA A 22 -1.63 -4.07 -6.14
C ALA A 22 -0.73 -3.89 -7.37
N SER A 23 -1.32 -3.66 -8.55
CA SER A 23 -0.57 -3.45 -9.79
C SER A 23 0.27 -2.17 -9.77
N ILE A 24 -0.32 -1.05 -9.32
CA ILE A 24 0.37 0.24 -9.21
C ILE A 24 1.52 0.15 -8.22
N SER A 25 1.28 -0.50 -7.07
CA SER A 25 2.30 -0.70 -6.04
C SER A 25 3.46 -1.53 -6.57
N ALA A 26 3.19 -2.62 -7.31
CA ALA A 26 4.24 -3.43 -7.93
C ALA A 26 5.12 -2.64 -8.92
N ILE A 27 4.51 -1.81 -9.76
CA ILE A 27 5.24 -0.95 -10.72
C ILE A 27 6.07 0.09 -9.97
N THR A 28 5.47 0.75 -8.98
CA THR A 28 6.10 1.82 -8.20
C THR A 28 7.30 1.30 -7.40
N LEU A 29 7.15 0.17 -6.70
CA LEU A 29 8.22 -0.45 -5.93
C LEU A 29 9.34 -0.94 -6.84
N THR A 30 9.03 -1.41 -8.05
CA THR A 30 10.04 -1.77 -9.05
C THR A 30 10.82 -0.56 -9.55
N ALA A 31 10.19 0.61 -9.71
CA ALA A 31 10.86 1.85 -10.05
C ALA A 31 11.73 2.40 -8.90
N LEU A 32 11.27 2.23 -7.66
CA LEU A 32 11.97 2.69 -6.45
C LEU A 32 13.04 1.72 -5.93
N ALA A 33 13.05 0.46 -6.39
CA ALA A 33 13.99 -0.58 -5.99
C ALA A 33 15.47 -0.13 -5.90
N PRO A 34 16.07 0.55 -6.90
CA PRO A 34 17.46 0.99 -6.80
C PRO A 34 17.68 2.01 -5.68
N LEU A 35 16.73 2.92 -5.47
CA LEU A 35 16.83 3.96 -4.45
C LEU A 35 16.67 3.39 -3.03
N SER A 36 15.64 2.57 -2.80
CA SER A 36 15.42 1.93 -1.50
C SER A 36 16.60 1.04 -1.11
N ARG A 37 17.19 0.33 -2.08
CA ARG A 37 18.40 -0.46 -1.84
C ARG A 37 19.60 0.42 -1.47
N ALA A 38 19.80 1.54 -2.17
CA ALA A 38 20.90 2.47 -1.85
C ALA A 38 20.78 3.01 -0.43
N GLN A 39 19.57 3.38 0.00
CA GLN A 39 19.31 3.85 1.37
C GLN A 39 19.62 2.79 2.41
N ILE A 40 19.17 1.54 2.22
CA ILE A 40 19.46 0.44 3.15
C ILE A 40 20.97 0.20 3.26
N LEU A 41 21.69 0.20 2.14
CA LEU A 41 23.15 0.02 2.15
C LEU A 41 23.86 1.15 2.91
N LEU A 42 23.41 2.40 2.76
CA LEU A 42 23.93 3.54 3.51
C LEU A 42 23.62 3.43 5.01
N GLN A 43 22.41 3.02 5.39
CA GLN A 43 22.04 2.87 6.81
C GLN A 43 22.80 1.70 7.47
N VAL A 44 22.97 0.59 6.75
CA VAL A 44 23.67 -0.59 7.27
C VAL A 44 25.17 -0.33 7.43
N GLN A 45 25.80 0.44 6.52
CA GLN A 45 27.22 0.83 6.72
C GLN A 45 27.40 1.76 7.93
N ASP A 46 26.43 2.63 8.23
CA ASP A 46 26.51 3.52 9.39
C ASP A 46 26.28 2.75 10.70
N ALA A 47 25.43 1.72 10.65
CA ALA A 47 25.19 0.81 11.77
C ALA A 47 26.34 -0.19 12.01
N SER A 48 27.14 -0.52 10.98
CA SER A 48 28.19 -1.55 11.05
C SER A 48 29.59 -0.96 11.24
N ARG A 49 30.17 -1.16 12.44
CA ARG A 49 31.54 -0.71 12.77
C ARG A 49 32.68 -1.50 12.10
N SER A 50 32.38 -2.62 11.41
CA SER A 50 33.40 -3.51 10.83
C SER A 50 33.95 -3.06 9.48
N ILE A 51 33.35 -2.04 8.86
CA ILE A 51 33.76 -1.56 7.53
C ILE A 51 34.86 -0.50 7.69
N HIS A 52 36.04 -0.78 7.11
CA HIS A 52 37.15 0.19 7.06
C HIS A 52 36.68 1.54 6.51
N PRO A 53 37.05 2.67 7.13
CA PRO A 53 36.54 4.00 6.75
C PRO A 53 36.85 4.39 5.30
N ASN A 54 37.92 3.84 4.70
CA ASN A 54 38.30 4.09 3.31
C ASN A 54 37.39 3.41 2.27
N ASN A 55 36.58 2.43 2.67
CA ASN A 55 35.68 1.70 1.77
C ASN A 55 34.19 2.02 1.99
N ARG A 56 33.86 3.02 2.82
CA ARG A 56 32.49 3.50 2.99
C ARG A 56 32.02 4.23 1.73
N TYR A 57 30.74 4.09 1.42
CA TYR A 57 30.12 4.79 0.31
C TYR A 57 29.94 6.26 0.68
N LYS A 58 30.40 7.16 -0.19
CA LYS A 58 30.35 8.62 0.05
C LYS A 58 28.95 9.22 -0.14
N GLY A 59 28.03 8.49 -0.78
CA GLY A 59 26.64 8.90 -0.97
C GLY A 59 25.84 7.92 -1.83
N ILE A 60 24.55 8.24 -2.05
CA ILE A 60 23.63 7.41 -2.86
C ILE A 60 24.17 7.14 -4.27
N ILE A 61 24.72 8.17 -4.94
CA ILE A 61 25.18 8.04 -6.32
C ILE A 61 26.38 7.08 -6.43
N ASP A 62 27.27 7.11 -5.45
CA ASP A 62 28.44 6.22 -5.36
C ASP A 62 27.98 4.75 -5.21
N VAL A 63 26.97 4.50 -4.35
CA VAL A 63 26.34 3.18 -4.23
C VAL A 63 25.71 2.74 -5.56
N LEU A 64 24.94 3.62 -6.20
CA LEU A 64 24.22 3.29 -7.44
C LEU A 64 25.14 3.01 -8.63
N VAL A 65 26.35 3.57 -8.66
CA VAL A 65 27.33 3.31 -9.74
C VAL A 65 28.21 2.11 -9.41
N ARG A 66 28.60 1.94 -8.14
CA ARG A 66 29.56 0.91 -7.73
C ARG A 66 28.92 -0.47 -7.57
N VAL A 67 27.72 -0.55 -7.00
CA VAL A 67 26.97 -1.81 -6.81
C VAL A 67 26.73 -2.58 -8.11
N PRO A 68 26.23 -1.97 -9.21
CA PRO A 68 26.04 -2.71 -10.45
C PRO A 68 27.35 -3.13 -11.12
N LYS A 69 28.47 -2.45 -10.85
CA LYS A 69 29.81 -2.86 -11.34
C LYS A 69 30.36 -4.05 -10.57
N GLU A 70 30.12 -4.13 -9.26
CA GLU A 70 30.65 -5.20 -8.41
C GLU A 70 29.74 -6.45 -8.34
N GLN A 71 28.42 -6.25 -8.30
CA GLN A 71 27.43 -7.31 -8.08
C GLN A 71 26.51 -7.56 -9.28
N GLY A 72 26.58 -6.71 -10.31
CA GLY A 72 25.74 -6.77 -11.51
C GLY A 72 24.46 -5.94 -11.43
N PHE A 73 23.89 -5.58 -12.59
CA PHE A 73 22.71 -4.71 -12.69
C PHE A 73 21.46 -5.26 -11.97
N ARG A 74 21.26 -6.59 -12.02
CA ARG A 74 20.15 -7.27 -11.32
C ARG A 74 20.29 -7.24 -9.80
N ALA A 75 21.49 -6.98 -9.28
CA ALA A 75 21.67 -6.83 -7.85
C ALA A 75 20.81 -5.69 -7.31
N LEU A 76 20.57 -4.61 -8.05
CA LEU A 76 19.75 -3.48 -7.57
C LEU A 76 18.31 -3.86 -7.19
N TRP A 77 17.75 -4.92 -7.78
CA TRP A 77 16.40 -5.42 -7.47
C TRP A 77 16.35 -6.56 -6.44
N ARG A 78 17.50 -7.00 -5.91
CA ARG A 78 17.54 -8.05 -4.87
C ARG A 78 16.83 -7.53 -3.62
N GLY A 79 15.68 -8.12 -3.29
CA GLY A 79 14.82 -7.73 -2.16
C GLY A 79 13.52 -7.01 -2.54
N ASN A 80 13.34 -6.58 -3.80
CA ASN A 80 12.14 -5.85 -4.24
C ASN A 80 10.84 -6.66 -4.01
N LEU A 81 10.90 -7.98 -4.22
CA LEU A 81 9.74 -8.87 -4.06
C LEU A 81 9.24 -8.92 -2.62
N SER A 82 10.13 -8.81 -1.63
CA SER A 82 9.75 -8.70 -0.21
C SER A 82 9.01 -7.38 0.08
N GLY A 83 9.45 -6.27 -0.53
CA GLY A 83 8.79 -4.97 -0.41
C GLY A 83 7.37 -4.98 -0.97
N VAL A 84 7.16 -5.61 -2.13
CA VAL A 84 5.83 -5.75 -2.75
C VAL A 84 4.93 -6.64 -1.90
N LEU A 85 5.43 -7.79 -1.43
CA LEU A 85 4.66 -8.68 -0.57
C LEU A 85 4.29 -8.02 0.77
N GLY A 86 5.17 -7.20 1.34
CA GLY A 86 4.90 -6.45 2.56
C GLY A 86 3.81 -5.39 2.42
N PHE A 87 3.56 -4.90 1.20
CA PHE A 87 2.49 -3.94 0.93
C PHE A 87 1.10 -4.59 0.85
N LEU A 88 1.00 -5.88 0.52
CA LEU A 88 -0.29 -6.56 0.33
C LEU A 88 -1.17 -6.57 1.59
N PRO A 89 -0.66 -6.90 2.79
CA PRO A 89 -1.46 -6.86 4.02
C PRO A 89 -1.96 -5.45 4.34
N TRP A 90 -1.13 -4.44 4.07
CA TRP A 90 -1.50 -3.04 4.29
C TRP A 90 -2.67 -2.62 3.39
N ILE A 91 -2.56 -2.93 2.08
CA ILE A 91 -3.61 -2.62 1.09
C ILE A 91 -4.92 -3.32 1.47
N ALA A 92 -4.86 -4.62 1.78
CA ALA A 92 -6.03 -5.39 2.20
C ALA A 92 -6.69 -4.83 3.46
N CYS A 93 -5.90 -4.40 4.45
CA CYS A 93 -6.41 -3.81 5.68
C CYS A 93 -7.08 -2.44 5.45
N SER A 94 -6.48 -1.59 4.62
CA SER A 94 -7.05 -0.28 4.27
C SER A 94 -8.43 -0.43 3.63
N GLU A 95 -8.53 -1.33 2.66
CA GLU A 95 -9.78 -1.59 1.96
C GLU A 95 -10.85 -2.19 2.89
N PHE A 96 -10.45 -3.08 3.80
CA PHE A 96 -11.33 -3.64 4.82
C PHE A 96 -11.90 -2.55 5.73
N ILE A 97 -11.06 -1.63 6.22
CA ILE A 97 -11.49 -0.50 7.05
C ILE A 97 -12.46 0.42 6.29
N ASP A 98 -12.18 0.70 5.02
CA ASP A 98 -13.06 1.51 4.18
C ASP A 98 -14.41 0.82 3.94
N ASN A 99 -14.40 -0.50 3.81
CA ASN A 99 -15.61 -1.28 3.72
C ASN A 99 -16.47 -1.17 4.98
N TYR A 100 -15.88 -1.34 6.17
CA TYR A 100 -16.62 -1.14 7.43
C TYR A 100 -17.16 0.27 7.57
N ARG A 101 -16.36 1.28 7.23
CA ARG A 101 -16.77 2.68 7.34
C ARG A 101 -17.98 2.96 6.47
N LYS A 102 -18.01 2.44 5.24
CA LYS A 102 -19.16 2.57 4.33
C LYS A 102 -20.41 1.92 4.91
N HIS A 103 -20.29 0.73 5.50
CA HIS A 103 -21.40 0.07 6.18
C HIS A 103 -21.93 0.88 7.37
N SER A 104 -21.07 1.38 8.25
CA SER A 104 -21.50 2.19 9.40
C SER A 104 -22.09 3.56 9.01
N ALA A 105 -21.59 4.18 7.95
CA ALA A 105 -22.13 5.43 7.42
C ALA A 105 -23.53 5.22 6.81
N PHE A 106 -23.74 4.09 6.12
CA PHE A 106 -25.04 3.73 5.56
C PHE A 106 -26.10 3.53 6.66
N GLU A 107 -25.77 2.81 7.72
CA GLU A 107 -26.67 2.61 8.88
C GLU A 107 -27.01 3.93 9.60
N ARG A 108 -26.06 4.87 9.68
CA ARG A 108 -26.33 6.20 10.24
C ARG A 108 -27.28 7.01 9.37
N LEU A 109 -27.10 6.98 8.05
CA LEU A 109 -27.97 7.68 7.11
C LEU A 109 -29.38 7.10 7.09
N SER A 110 -29.52 5.77 7.10
CA SER A 110 -30.84 5.11 7.16
C SER A 110 -31.56 5.42 8.48
N GLY A 111 -30.82 5.45 9.60
CA GLY A 111 -31.33 5.91 10.89
C GLY A 111 -31.85 7.34 10.86
N ILE A 112 -31.05 8.30 10.36
CA ILE A 112 -31.46 9.71 10.24
C ILE A 112 -32.71 9.86 9.38
N PHE A 113 -32.79 9.17 8.24
CA PHE A 113 -34.00 9.18 7.41
C PHE A 113 -35.22 8.61 8.13
N ARG A 114 -35.04 7.56 8.93
CA ARG A 114 -36.13 6.90 9.67
C ARG A 114 -36.63 7.76 10.84
N TYR A 115 -35.75 8.41 11.59
CA TYR A 115 -36.12 9.35 12.65
C TYR A 115 -36.66 10.68 12.10
N GLY A 116 -36.12 11.16 10.98
CA GLY A 116 -36.64 12.34 10.28
C GLY A 116 -38.06 12.12 9.74
N CYS A 117 -38.38 10.92 9.26
CA CYS A 117 -39.73 10.56 8.81
C CYS A 117 -40.73 10.39 9.99
N LEU A 118 -40.25 9.99 11.18
CA LEU A 118 -41.08 9.86 12.38
C LEU A 118 -41.36 11.21 13.05
N LEU A 119 -40.46 12.19 12.94
CA LEU A 119 -40.67 13.55 13.48
C LEU A 119 -41.64 14.40 12.64
N SER A 120 -41.99 13.97 11.42
CA SER A 120 -42.98 14.60 10.55
C SER A 120 -44.42 14.09 10.73
N LEU A 121 -44.68 13.18 11.67
CA LEU A 121 -46.04 12.82 12.05
C LEU A 121 -46.60 13.89 13.01
N PRO A 122 -47.61 14.68 12.62
CA PRO A 122 -48.22 15.64 13.52
C PRO A 122 -48.82 14.85 14.69
N LEU A 123 -48.42 15.19 15.92
CA LEU A 123 -49.20 14.86 17.10
C LEU A 123 -50.59 15.48 16.91
N SER A 124 -51.58 14.64 16.64
CA SER A 124 -53.00 14.97 16.71
C SER A 124 -53.70 14.00 17.63
#